data_AF-A0A3D4FA87-F1
#
_entry.id   AF-A0A3D4FA87-F1
#
_cell.length_a   1.000
_cell.length_b   1.000
_cell.length_c   1.000
_cell.angle_alpha   90.00
_cell.angle_beta   90.00
_cell.angle_gamma   90.00
#
_symmetry.space_group_name_H-M   'P 1'
#
loop_
_entity.id
_entity.type
_entity.pdbx_description
1 polymer ?
#
loop_
_entity_poly.entity_id
_entity_poly.type
_entity_poly.pdbx_seq_one_letter_code
_entity_poly.pdbx_strand_id
1 'polypeptide(L)'
;MYPGSKPLNILRHRKHTCLAWSLVCVICFHLSILGGEASHEPALTFERDVRPIFKAMCFHCHGEDDHREGGLDLRLVRLMKGGGDEGPAIVPGSADTSLLWQRISEDEMPEGETKLTPAEKSVIHDWINAGAITARPEPDNVEDARFTEEEINHWSFKKLAHQPVPERVEGFASDSPIDSFIHEKLTDYQLTPAQMADRATLIRRLSFDLRGLPPSEEDLRAFTEDTRQDPWSPLVDQMLASPHFGERWGGHWLDLAGFAESDGGSLNDPERPYAWRYRDYVVESLNANLPIDRFFQEQLAGDEMIQGSVDP
;
A
#
# COMPACT_ATOMS: atom_id res chain seq x y z
N MET A 1 37.19 29.27 31.47
CA MET A 1 37.83 30.20 32.42
C MET A 1 37.11 30.03 33.76
N TYR A 2 37.74 29.33 34.71
CA TYR A 2 37.33 29.22 36.14
C TYR A 2 37.42 30.61 36.84
N PRO A 3 36.97 30.82 38.10
CA PRO A 3 36.62 29.88 39.19
C PRO A 3 35.25 30.18 39.86
N GLY A 4 34.64 29.41 40.76
CA GLY A 4 35.12 28.42 41.73
C GLY A 4 34.98 28.97 43.16
N SER A 5 34.10 28.38 43.99
CA SER A 5 34.30 28.01 45.42
C SER A 5 33.01 27.99 46.26
N LYS A 6 32.73 26.81 46.87
CA LYS A 6 31.82 26.59 48.03
C LYS A 6 32.49 27.12 49.31
N PRO A 7 31.86 27.13 50.51
CA PRO A 7 31.97 25.94 51.39
C PRO A 7 30.91 25.73 52.53
N LEU A 8 30.99 24.53 53.16
CA LEU A 8 30.60 24.12 54.54
C LEU A 8 29.09 23.90 54.85
N ASN A 9 28.65 22.96 55.71
CA ASN A 9 29.32 21.90 56.47
C ASN A 9 28.30 20.86 56.98
N ILE A 10 28.72 19.59 56.93
CA ILE A 10 28.75 18.60 58.02
C ILE A 10 27.60 18.60 59.05
N LEU A 11 26.87 17.49 59.09
CA LEU A 11 26.55 16.82 60.36
C LEU A 11 26.84 15.32 60.20
N ARG A 12 27.69 14.84 61.10
CA ARG A 12 28.21 13.47 61.23
C ARG A 12 27.64 12.87 62.51
N HIS A 13 27.76 11.55 62.60
CA HIS A 13 27.49 10.62 63.72
C HIS A 13 26.19 9.83 63.52
N ARG A 14 26.22 8.48 63.55
CA ARG A 14 26.91 7.63 64.53
C ARG A 14 27.21 6.23 63.95
N LYS A 15 28.34 5.65 64.37
CA LYS A 15 28.77 4.28 64.12
C LYS A 15 28.26 3.37 65.24
N HIS A 16 27.81 2.15 64.91
CA HIS A 16 27.83 0.95 65.77
C HIS A 16 27.90 -0.27 64.81
N THR A 17 29.08 -0.85 64.61
CA THR A 17 29.67 -2.05 65.27
C THR A 17 29.47 -3.33 64.47
N CYS A 18 30.59 -4.03 64.27
CA CYS A 18 30.77 -5.28 63.53
C CYS A 18 29.94 -6.44 64.06
N LEU A 19 29.59 -7.39 63.19
CA LEU A 19 30.06 -8.77 63.34
C LEU A 19 30.06 -9.47 61.98
N ALA A 20 31.22 -9.97 61.58
CA ALA A 20 31.40 -10.88 60.47
C ALA A 20 30.79 -12.24 60.84
N TRP A 21 30.23 -12.96 59.85
CA TRP A 21 30.25 -14.42 59.76
C TRP A 21 30.20 -14.79 58.27
N SER A 22 31.31 -15.34 57.78
CA SER A 22 31.41 -15.99 56.49
C SER A 22 30.91 -17.42 56.62
N LEU A 23 29.98 -17.87 55.78
CA LEU A 23 29.90 -19.27 55.37
C LEU A 23 29.26 -19.40 53.99
N VAL A 24 30.14 -19.65 53.02
CA VAL A 24 30.00 -20.45 51.80
C VAL A 24 28.61 -21.06 51.56
N CYS A 25 27.91 -20.58 50.53
CA CYS A 25 26.90 -21.36 49.82
C CYS A 25 27.21 -21.31 48.31
N VAL A 26 27.72 -22.43 47.84
CA VAL A 26 28.07 -22.77 46.46
C VAL A 26 26.80 -23.30 45.78
N ILE A 27 26.65 -23.00 44.48
CA ILE A 27 25.67 -23.54 43.50
C ILE A 27 24.26 -22.95 43.59
N CYS A 28 23.98 -22.02 42.67
CA CYS A 28 22.87 -22.06 41.70
C CYS A 28 22.90 -20.75 40.92
N PHE A 29 23.88 -20.63 40.00
CA PHE A 29 23.84 -19.64 38.94
C PHE A 29 22.70 -20.09 38.03
N HIS A 30 21.49 -19.61 38.31
CA HIS A 30 20.35 -19.78 37.41
C HIS A 30 20.71 -19.07 36.11
N LEU A 31 21.08 -19.90 35.15
CA LEU A 31 21.15 -19.61 33.74
C LEU A 31 19.73 -19.20 33.31
N SER A 32 19.39 -17.92 33.48
CA SER A 32 18.30 -17.30 32.76
C SER A 32 18.73 -17.23 31.30
N ILE A 33 18.52 -18.33 30.58
CA ILE A 33 18.47 -18.33 29.13
C ILE A 33 17.39 -17.30 28.79
N LEU A 34 17.83 -16.16 28.24
CA LEU A 34 16.96 -15.35 27.40
C LEU A 34 16.52 -16.29 26.29
N GLY A 35 15.33 -16.86 26.43
CA GLY A 35 14.55 -17.29 25.29
C GLY A 35 14.22 -16.02 24.53
N GLY A 36 15.11 -15.62 23.63
CA GLY A 36 14.66 -14.87 22.48
C GLY A 36 13.61 -15.74 21.83
N GLU A 37 12.36 -15.30 21.87
CA GLU A 37 11.41 -15.73 20.85
C GLU A 37 12.10 -15.40 19.54
N ALA A 38 12.64 -16.44 18.89
CA ALA A 38 12.91 -16.34 17.48
C ALA A 38 11.59 -15.89 16.89
N SER A 39 11.56 -14.66 16.35
CA SER A 39 10.52 -14.24 15.45
C SER A 39 10.40 -15.38 14.43
N HIS A 40 9.33 -16.16 14.54
CA HIS A 40 9.05 -17.19 13.58
C HIS A 40 8.65 -16.44 12.32
N GLU A 41 9.65 -16.06 11.52
CA GLU A 41 9.44 -15.56 10.17
C GLU A 41 8.47 -16.54 9.51
N PRO A 42 7.29 -16.07 9.10
CA PRO A 42 6.24 -16.96 8.63
C PRO A 42 6.79 -17.75 7.44
N ALA A 43 6.66 -19.08 7.49
CA ALA A 43 7.20 -19.96 6.47
C ALA A 43 6.86 -19.47 5.05
N LEU A 44 7.82 -19.56 4.13
CA LEU A 44 7.62 -19.19 2.74
C LEU A 44 6.56 -20.09 2.11
N THR A 45 5.60 -19.49 1.40
CA THR A 45 4.57 -20.22 0.65
C THR A 45 4.62 -19.89 -0.82
N PHE A 46 4.20 -20.85 -1.65
CA PHE A 46 4.20 -20.68 -3.08
C PHE A 46 3.38 -19.45 -3.50
N GLU A 47 2.13 -19.33 -3.06
CA GLU A 47 1.19 -18.31 -3.52
C GLU A 47 1.62 -16.89 -3.14
N ARG A 48 2.19 -16.70 -1.94
CA ARG A 48 2.58 -15.39 -1.43
C ARG A 48 3.95 -14.95 -1.94
N ASP A 49 4.93 -15.85 -1.88
CA ASP A 49 6.35 -15.45 -1.98
C ASP A 49 6.98 -15.83 -3.33
N VAL A 50 6.66 -17.00 -3.88
CA VAL A 50 7.33 -17.55 -5.07
C VAL A 50 6.56 -17.29 -6.36
N ARG A 51 5.24 -17.47 -6.31
CA ARG A 51 4.34 -17.32 -7.43
C ARG A 51 4.42 -15.93 -8.09
N PRO A 52 4.52 -14.80 -7.36
CA PRO A 52 4.71 -13.50 -7.99
C PRO A 52 5.98 -13.43 -8.86
N ILE A 53 7.07 -14.06 -8.40
CA ILE A 53 8.34 -14.13 -9.13
C ILE A 53 8.16 -14.95 -10.42
N PHE A 54 7.57 -16.14 -10.31
CA PHE A 54 7.36 -17.00 -11.48
C PHE A 54 6.33 -16.41 -12.44
N LYS A 55 5.30 -15.72 -11.96
CA LYS A 55 4.31 -15.03 -12.81
C LYS A 55 4.96 -13.91 -13.62
N ALA A 56 5.86 -13.15 -13.01
CA ALA A 56 6.57 -12.08 -13.69
C ALA A 56 7.61 -12.58 -14.70
N MET A 57 8.32 -13.67 -14.37
CA MET A 57 9.54 -14.05 -15.09
C MET A 57 9.46 -15.38 -15.86
N CYS A 58 8.50 -16.25 -15.57
CA CYS A 58 8.54 -17.65 -16.04
C CYS A 58 7.23 -18.16 -16.66
N PHE A 59 6.07 -17.66 -16.23
CA PHE A 59 4.77 -18.22 -16.65
C PHE A 59 4.49 -18.06 -18.13
N HIS A 60 5.10 -17.08 -18.79
CA HIS A 60 4.98 -16.93 -20.23
C HIS A 60 5.42 -18.21 -20.94
N CYS A 61 6.67 -18.65 -20.78
CA CYS A 61 7.18 -19.86 -21.45
C CYS A 61 6.83 -21.17 -20.73
N HIS A 62 6.63 -21.16 -19.42
CA HIS A 62 6.39 -22.36 -18.60
C HIS A 62 5.02 -22.32 -17.90
N GLY A 63 3.94 -22.07 -18.65
CA GLY A 63 2.59 -22.09 -18.09
C GLY A 63 1.49 -21.63 -19.03
N GLU A 64 1.37 -20.31 -19.19
CA GLU A 64 0.26 -19.62 -19.86
C GLU A 64 0.28 -19.74 -21.39
N ASP A 65 1.45 -19.96 -22.00
CA ASP A 65 1.54 -20.22 -23.44
C ASP A 65 1.06 -21.63 -23.81
N ASP A 66 0.47 -21.75 -24.99
CA ASP A 66 0.05 -23.01 -25.58
C ASP A 66 1.24 -23.93 -25.87
N HIS A 67 2.43 -23.35 -26.10
CA HIS A 67 3.69 -24.04 -26.30
C HIS A 67 4.63 -23.90 -25.10
N ARG A 68 4.47 -24.81 -24.13
CA ARG A 68 5.30 -24.82 -22.92
C ARG A 68 6.70 -25.36 -23.21
N GLU A 69 7.71 -24.54 -22.93
CA GLU A 69 9.10 -24.95 -23.07
C GLU A 69 9.44 -26.10 -22.11
N GLY A 70 10.09 -27.13 -22.66
CA GLY A 70 10.44 -28.35 -21.92
C GLY A 70 9.24 -29.10 -21.33
N GLY A 71 8.02 -28.85 -21.82
CA GLY A 71 6.79 -29.47 -21.30
C GLY A 71 6.45 -29.09 -19.86
N LEU A 72 7.08 -28.03 -19.32
CA LEU A 72 6.99 -27.66 -17.91
C LEU A 72 5.89 -26.62 -17.64
N ASP A 73 5.13 -26.82 -16.57
CA ASP A 73 4.16 -25.84 -16.07
C ASP A 73 4.51 -25.47 -14.62
N LEU A 74 4.87 -24.20 -14.42
CA LEU A 74 5.26 -23.63 -13.13
C LEU A 74 4.10 -22.97 -12.39
N ARG A 75 2.87 -23.03 -12.91
CA ARG A 75 1.73 -22.38 -12.26
C ARG A 75 1.35 -23.04 -10.94
N LEU A 76 1.74 -24.30 -10.76
CA LEU A 76 1.34 -25.15 -9.63
C LEU A 76 2.49 -26.08 -9.20
N VAL A 77 2.70 -26.22 -7.90
CA VAL A 77 3.79 -26.98 -7.29
C VAL A 77 3.70 -28.46 -7.64
N ARG A 78 2.51 -29.08 -7.65
CA ARG A 78 2.38 -30.49 -8.10
C ARG A 78 2.83 -30.69 -9.54
N LEU A 79 2.69 -29.69 -10.40
CA LEU A 79 3.15 -29.74 -11.80
C LEU A 79 4.68 -29.62 -11.85
N MET A 80 5.29 -28.78 -11.01
CA MET A 80 6.76 -28.72 -10.87
C MET A 80 7.34 -30.04 -10.36
N LYS A 81 6.66 -30.71 -9.42
CA LYS A 81 7.03 -32.03 -8.91
C LYS A 81 6.87 -33.12 -9.98
N GLY A 82 5.83 -33.02 -10.80
CA GLY A 82 5.63 -33.87 -11.98
C GLY A 82 6.70 -33.65 -13.03
N GLY A 83 7.16 -32.40 -13.19
CA GLY A 83 8.22 -32.02 -14.07
C GLY A 83 7.81 -31.90 -15.53
N GLY A 84 8.81 -31.73 -16.39
CA GLY A 84 8.66 -31.67 -17.84
C GLY A 84 9.39 -32.82 -18.54
N ASP A 85 9.87 -32.56 -19.74
CA ASP A 85 10.56 -33.56 -20.59
C ASP A 85 11.85 -34.11 -19.95
N GLU A 86 12.52 -33.31 -19.10
CA GLU A 86 13.74 -33.69 -18.37
C GLU A 86 13.45 -34.30 -16.98
N GLY A 87 12.18 -34.55 -16.66
CA GLY A 87 11.75 -35.07 -15.36
C GLY A 87 11.41 -33.98 -14.33
N PRO A 88 11.32 -34.32 -13.03
CA PRO A 88 10.90 -33.40 -11.97
C PRO A 88 11.70 -32.10 -11.97
N ALA A 89 11.01 -30.97 -12.02
CA ALA A 89 11.66 -29.65 -11.98
C ALA A 89 12.12 -29.30 -10.57
N ILE A 90 11.40 -29.76 -9.54
CA ILE A 90 11.77 -29.56 -8.14
C ILE A 90 11.80 -30.87 -7.35
N VAL A 91 12.73 -30.92 -6.40
CA VAL A 91 12.83 -31.94 -5.36
C VAL A 91 12.60 -31.23 -4.01
N PRO A 92 11.40 -31.34 -3.42
CA PRO A 92 11.11 -30.72 -2.14
C PRO A 92 12.11 -31.13 -1.05
N GLY A 93 12.66 -30.14 -0.35
CA GLY A 93 13.68 -30.34 0.67
C GLY A 93 15.12 -30.31 0.15
N SER A 94 15.34 -30.16 -1.16
CA SER A 94 16.68 -30.16 -1.76
C SER A 94 16.73 -29.30 -3.03
N ALA A 95 16.99 -28.00 -2.84
CA ALA A 95 17.14 -27.05 -3.93
C ALA A 95 18.33 -27.40 -4.84
N ASP A 96 19.47 -27.78 -4.28
CA ASP A 96 20.70 -28.09 -5.05
C ASP A 96 20.52 -29.26 -6.06
N THR A 97 19.59 -30.17 -5.78
CA THR A 97 19.25 -31.28 -6.69
C THR A 97 18.04 -31.00 -7.57
N SER A 98 17.40 -29.85 -7.40
CA SER A 98 16.23 -29.44 -8.19
C SER A 98 16.71 -28.82 -9.50
N LEU A 99 16.29 -29.40 -10.63
CA LEU A 99 16.67 -28.92 -11.96
C LEU A 99 16.30 -27.44 -12.15
N LEU A 100 15.12 -27.04 -11.70
CA LEU A 100 14.67 -25.65 -11.74
C LEU A 100 15.66 -24.69 -11.06
N TRP A 101 16.17 -25.07 -9.89
CA TRP A 101 17.12 -24.24 -9.15
C TRP A 101 18.48 -24.18 -9.85
N GLN A 102 18.95 -25.28 -10.43
CA GLN A 102 20.22 -25.30 -11.18
C GLN A 102 20.18 -24.25 -12.30
N ARG A 103 19.12 -24.26 -13.13
CA ARG A 103 18.91 -23.29 -14.21
C ARG A 103 18.81 -21.84 -13.71
N ILE A 104 18.11 -21.60 -12.60
CA ILE A 104 17.97 -20.26 -11.99
C ILE A 104 19.30 -19.76 -11.39
N SER A 105 20.03 -20.65 -10.72
CA SER A 105 21.29 -20.31 -10.03
C SER A 105 22.39 -19.93 -11.03
N GLU A 106 22.38 -20.54 -12.21
CA GLU A 106 23.32 -20.29 -13.31
C GLU A 106 22.89 -19.16 -14.25
N ASP A 107 21.78 -18.47 -13.95
CA ASP A 107 21.20 -17.41 -14.80
C ASP A 107 20.82 -17.88 -16.21
N GLU A 108 20.62 -19.18 -16.42
CA GLU A 108 20.06 -19.71 -17.66
C GLU A 108 18.58 -19.34 -17.78
N MET A 109 17.87 -19.35 -16.65
CA MET A 109 16.45 -18.98 -16.56
C MET A 109 16.22 -17.80 -15.62
N PRO A 110 15.39 -16.81 -16.01
CA PRO A 110 14.71 -16.67 -17.29
C PRO A 110 15.68 -16.32 -18.42
N GLU A 111 15.30 -16.68 -19.65
CA GLU A 111 16.06 -16.31 -20.83
C GLU A 111 16.12 -14.78 -21.03
N GLY A 112 17.15 -14.30 -21.74
CA GLY A 112 17.33 -12.88 -22.03
C GLY A 112 18.15 -12.10 -20.99
N GLU A 113 18.07 -10.78 -21.05
CA GLU A 113 18.92 -9.87 -20.25
C GLU A 113 18.39 -9.63 -18.83
N THR A 114 17.08 -9.72 -18.62
CA THR A 114 16.46 -9.53 -17.30
C THR A 114 16.62 -10.80 -16.48
N LYS A 115 17.32 -10.73 -15.34
CA LYS A 115 17.55 -11.86 -14.44
C LYS A 115 16.88 -11.65 -13.09
N LEU A 116 16.69 -12.75 -12.36
CA LEU A 116 16.24 -12.67 -10.97
C LEU A 116 17.32 -12.00 -10.12
N THR A 117 16.87 -11.14 -9.22
CA THR A 117 17.73 -10.55 -8.20
C THR A 117 18.21 -11.63 -7.21
N PRO A 118 19.33 -11.40 -6.51
CA PRO A 118 19.78 -12.33 -5.46
C PRO A 118 18.71 -12.61 -4.38
N ALA A 119 17.86 -11.63 -4.07
CA ALA A 119 16.79 -11.78 -3.10
C ALA A 119 15.70 -12.74 -3.60
N GLU A 120 15.25 -12.58 -4.86
CA GLU A 120 14.26 -13.48 -5.48
C GLU A 120 14.79 -14.91 -5.59
N LYS A 121 16.06 -15.07 -5.98
CA LYS A 121 16.72 -16.37 -6.00
C LYS A 121 16.72 -17.01 -4.61
N SER A 122 17.06 -16.26 -3.56
CA SER A 122 17.04 -16.78 -2.17
C SER A 122 15.65 -17.25 -1.78
N VAL A 123 14.59 -16.50 -2.10
CA VAL A 123 13.20 -16.88 -1.80
C VAL A 123 12.85 -18.23 -2.44
N ILE A 124 13.20 -18.44 -3.70
CA ILE A 124 12.94 -19.70 -4.41
C ILE A 124 13.75 -20.85 -3.80
N HIS A 125 15.05 -20.64 -3.57
CA HIS A 125 15.93 -21.63 -2.98
C HIS A 125 15.43 -22.10 -1.60
N ASP A 126 15.14 -21.13 -0.73
CA ASP A 126 14.74 -21.40 0.65
C ASP A 126 13.36 -22.04 0.71
N TRP A 127 12.45 -21.63 -0.18
CA TRP A 127 11.14 -22.27 -0.34
C TRP A 127 11.23 -23.73 -0.80
N ILE A 128 12.10 -24.05 -1.78
CA ILE A 128 12.31 -25.45 -2.21
C ILE A 128 12.88 -26.28 -1.04
N ASN A 129 13.89 -25.76 -0.33
CA ASN A 129 14.49 -26.43 0.84
C ASN A 129 13.52 -26.58 2.01
N ALA A 130 12.57 -25.66 2.16
CA ALA A 130 11.48 -25.78 3.13
C ALA A 130 10.41 -26.81 2.74
N GLY A 131 10.55 -27.48 1.59
CA GLY A 131 9.64 -28.53 1.14
C GLY A 131 8.62 -28.08 0.10
N ALA A 132 8.84 -26.94 -0.55
CA ALA A 132 7.97 -26.38 -1.58
C ALA A 132 6.51 -26.25 -1.10
N ILE A 133 6.34 -25.58 0.05
CA ILE A 133 5.06 -25.48 0.76
C ILE A 133 4.08 -24.58 -0.03
N THR A 134 2.83 -25.01 -0.15
CA THR A 134 1.71 -24.17 -0.61
C THR A 134 0.95 -23.62 0.59
N ALA A 135 0.37 -22.43 0.45
CA ALA A 135 -0.46 -21.80 1.48
C ALA A 135 -1.76 -22.59 1.73
N ARG A 136 -2.22 -23.35 0.73
CA ARG A 136 -3.46 -24.13 0.73
C ARG A 136 -3.38 -25.31 -0.26
N PRO A 137 -4.35 -26.24 -0.24
CA PRO A 137 -4.45 -27.26 -1.28
C PRO A 137 -4.53 -26.63 -2.67
N GLU A 138 -3.78 -27.20 -3.62
CA GLU A 138 -3.80 -26.72 -5.00
C GLU A 138 -5.10 -27.08 -5.70
N PRO A 139 -5.62 -26.23 -6.61
CA PRO A 139 -6.81 -26.57 -7.39
C PRO A 139 -6.53 -27.72 -8.35
N ASP A 140 -7.56 -28.53 -8.62
CA ASP A 140 -7.47 -29.65 -9.57
C ASP A 140 -7.21 -29.15 -10.99
N ASN A 141 -7.99 -28.16 -11.43
CA ASN A 141 -7.83 -27.49 -12.72
C ASN A 141 -6.77 -26.38 -12.63
N VAL A 142 -5.81 -26.41 -13.55
CA VAL A 142 -4.73 -25.41 -13.59
C VAL A 142 -5.24 -24.00 -13.94
N GLU A 143 -6.32 -23.90 -14.71
CA GLU A 143 -6.90 -22.62 -15.09
C GLU A 143 -7.54 -21.88 -13.91
N ASP A 144 -7.97 -22.61 -12.88
CA ASP A 144 -8.45 -22.01 -11.64
C ASP A 144 -7.31 -21.38 -10.84
N ALA A 145 -6.06 -21.72 -11.16
CA ALA A 145 -4.87 -21.09 -10.61
C ALA A 145 -4.40 -19.88 -11.43
N ARG A 146 -5.23 -19.28 -12.28
CA ARG A 146 -4.87 -18.03 -13.00
C ARG A 146 -4.69 -16.85 -12.03
N PHE A 147 -5.58 -16.76 -11.04
CA PHE A 147 -5.52 -15.77 -9.98
C PHE A 147 -5.47 -16.46 -8.61
N THR A 148 -4.70 -15.93 -7.68
CA THR A 148 -4.75 -16.43 -6.30
C THR A 148 -6.04 -16.01 -5.60
N GLU A 149 -6.38 -16.68 -4.50
CA GLU A 149 -7.52 -16.25 -3.69
C GLU A 149 -7.33 -14.81 -3.20
N GLU A 150 -6.11 -14.38 -2.87
CA GLU A 150 -5.80 -13.00 -2.45
C GLU A 150 -6.05 -12.00 -3.58
N GLU A 151 -5.65 -12.31 -4.81
CA GLU A 151 -5.89 -11.47 -5.98
C GLU A 151 -7.39 -11.32 -6.27
N ILE A 152 -8.15 -12.42 -6.22
CA ILE A 152 -9.61 -12.39 -6.44
C ILE A 152 -10.32 -11.68 -5.27
N ASN A 153 -9.79 -11.81 -4.05
CA ASN A 153 -10.36 -11.20 -2.86
C ASN A 153 -9.89 -9.77 -2.61
N HIS A 154 -9.19 -9.15 -3.57
CA HIS A 154 -8.75 -7.76 -3.47
C HIS A 154 -9.93 -6.82 -3.16
N TRP A 155 -9.70 -5.84 -2.28
CA TRP A 155 -10.76 -4.99 -1.71
C TRP A 155 -11.60 -4.27 -2.77
N SER A 156 -11.00 -3.93 -3.91
CA SER A 156 -11.67 -3.22 -5.02
C SER A 156 -12.70 -4.06 -5.76
N PHE A 157 -12.64 -5.39 -5.66
CA PHE A 157 -13.61 -6.30 -6.27
C PHE A 157 -14.73 -6.70 -5.31
N LYS A 158 -14.60 -6.35 -4.02
CA LYS A 158 -15.61 -6.63 -3.02
C LYS A 158 -16.71 -5.58 -3.10
N LYS A 159 -17.95 -6.04 -2.96
CA LYS A 159 -19.09 -5.14 -2.77
C LYS A 159 -18.84 -4.29 -1.52
N LEU A 160 -19.02 -2.98 -1.64
CA LEU A 160 -18.97 -2.07 -0.50
C LEU A 160 -19.98 -2.53 0.55
N ALA A 161 -19.49 -2.74 1.77
CA ALA A 161 -20.29 -3.12 2.92
C ALA A 161 -20.19 -2.01 3.97
N HIS A 162 -21.30 -1.73 4.65
CA HIS A 162 -21.31 -0.80 5.76
C HIS A 162 -20.49 -1.40 6.91
N GLN A 163 -19.38 -0.75 7.26
CA GLN A 163 -18.56 -1.14 8.42
C GLN A 163 -19.09 -0.43 9.67
N PRO A 164 -19.21 -1.11 10.82
CA PRO A 164 -19.50 -0.42 12.07
C PRO A 164 -18.37 0.57 12.35
N VAL A 165 -18.74 1.80 12.69
CA VAL A 165 -17.77 2.83 13.06
C VAL A 165 -17.13 2.44 14.40
N PRO A 166 -15.79 2.39 14.53
CA PRO A 166 -15.12 2.11 15.78
C PRO A 166 -15.56 3.05 16.89
N GLU A 167 -15.45 2.60 18.14
CA GLU A 167 -15.74 3.47 19.28
C GLU A 167 -14.81 4.68 19.30
N ARG A 168 -15.38 5.84 19.61
CA ARG A 168 -14.62 7.08 19.73
C ARG A 168 -13.61 6.96 20.87
N VAL A 169 -12.38 7.38 20.59
CA VAL A 169 -11.37 7.54 21.62
C VAL A 169 -11.18 9.02 21.95
N GLU A 170 -11.03 9.31 23.24
CA GLU A 170 -10.82 10.67 23.74
C GLU A 170 -9.48 11.25 23.24
N GLY A 171 -9.45 12.55 22.94
CA GLY A 171 -8.22 13.27 22.54
C GLY A 171 -8.16 13.77 21.09
N PHE A 172 -9.17 13.48 20.27
CA PHE A 172 -9.30 14.05 18.92
C PHE A 172 -10.28 15.21 18.91
N ALA A 173 -9.95 16.24 18.12
CA ALA A 173 -10.72 17.49 18.05
C ALA A 173 -11.99 17.40 17.18
N SER A 174 -12.11 16.39 16.33
CA SER A 174 -13.22 16.22 15.37
C SER A 174 -14.10 15.02 15.76
N ASP A 175 -15.40 15.15 15.48
CA ASP A 175 -16.43 14.13 15.72
C ASP A 175 -16.71 13.27 14.46
N SER A 176 -15.81 13.29 13.47
CA SER A 176 -16.00 12.55 12.22
C SER A 176 -15.88 11.02 12.42
N PRO A 177 -16.80 10.22 11.84
CA PRO A 177 -16.65 8.77 11.79
C PRO A 177 -15.33 8.30 11.16
N ILE A 178 -14.81 9.07 10.19
CA ILE A 178 -13.54 8.76 9.50
C ILE A 178 -12.37 8.78 10.49
N ASP A 179 -12.35 9.75 11.40
CA ASP A 179 -11.29 9.89 12.39
C ASP A 179 -11.26 8.71 13.37
N SER A 180 -12.40 8.07 13.62
CA SER A 180 -12.49 6.87 14.47
C SER A 180 -11.78 5.67 13.83
N PHE A 181 -11.90 5.50 12.51
CA PHE A 181 -11.16 4.48 11.77
C PHE A 181 -9.65 4.76 11.72
N ILE A 182 -9.26 6.03 11.54
CA ILE A 182 -7.83 6.41 11.58
C ILE A 182 -7.26 6.14 12.98
N HIS A 183 -8.02 6.46 14.02
CA HIS A 183 -7.57 6.28 15.39
C HIS A 183 -7.35 4.81 15.75
N GLU A 184 -8.29 3.93 15.41
CA GLU A 184 -8.14 2.49 15.63
C GLU A 184 -6.79 1.99 15.10
N LYS A 185 -6.44 2.39 13.87
CA LYS A 185 -5.16 2.02 13.25
C LYS A 185 -3.96 2.67 13.95
N LEU A 186 -4.03 3.95 14.33
CA LEU A 186 -2.94 4.59 15.06
C LEU A 186 -2.66 3.86 16.39
N THR A 187 -3.71 3.44 17.09
CA THR A 187 -3.60 2.67 18.33
C THR A 187 -2.98 1.29 18.11
N ASP A 188 -3.36 0.57 17.05
CA ASP A 188 -2.73 -0.70 16.66
C ASP A 188 -1.20 -0.55 16.50
N TYR A 189 -0.76 0.58 15.94
CA TYR A 189 0.65 0.90 15.71
C TYR A 189 1.32 1.67 16.86
N GLN A 190 0.63 1.89 17.98
CA GLN A 190 1.14 2.67 19.12
C GLN A 190 1.60 4.09 18.74
N LEU A 191 0.91 4.69 17.77
CA LEU A 191 1.14 6.04 17.29
C LEU A 191 0.11 7.02 17.86
N THR A 192 0.54 8.26 18.07
CA THR A 192 -0.34 9.36 18.48
C THR A 192 -0.48 10.38 17.34
N PRO A 193 -1.64 11.04 17.20
CA PRO A 193 -1.81 12.11 16.22
C PRO A 193 -0.79 13.22 16.38
N ALA A 194 -0.41 13.83 15.26
CA ALA A 194 0.34 15.07 15.28
C ALA A 194 -0.50 16.21 15.85
N GLN A 195 0.19 17.23 16.40
CA GLN A 195 -0.48 18.46 16.83
C GLN A 195 -1.18 19.12 15.63
N MET A 196 -2.39 19.63 15.86
CA MET A 196 -3.13 20.40 14.87
C MET A 196 -2.33 21.65 14.45
N ALA A 197 -2.26 21.89 13.14
CA ALA A 197 -1.61 23.06 12.59
C ALA A 197 -2.40 24.34 12.92
N ASP A 198 -1.76 25.51 12.81
CA ASP A 198 -2.43 26.79 12.97
C ASP A 198 -3.46 27.05 11.85
N ARG A 199 -4.45 27.91 12.13
CA ARG A 199 -5.56 28.19 11.20
C ARG A 199 -5.11 28.71 9.83
N ALA A 200 -4.03 29.49 9.77
CA ALA A 200 -3.51 30.02 8.51
C ALA A 200 -2.89 28.90 7.65
N THR A 201 -2.16 27.97 8.29
CA THR A 201 -1.67 26.76 7.62
C THR A 201 -2.81 25.88 7.12
N LEU A 202 -3.84 25.70 7.95
CA LEU A 202 -4.99 24.85 7.66
C LEU A 202 -5.80 25.33 6.46
N ILE A 203 -6.18 26.61 6.40
CA ILE A 203 -6.91 27.15 5.25
C ILE A 203 -6.05 27.12 3.97
N ARG A 204 -4.74 27.35 4.09
CA ARG A 204 -3.84 27.25 2.95
C ARG A 204 -3.86 25.84 2.34
N ARG A 205 -3.77 24.80 3.16
CA ARG A 205 -3.85 23.40 2.72
C ARG A 205 -5.19 23.12 2.05
N LEU A 206 -6.30 23.44 2.74
CA LEU A 206 -7.64 23.23 2.23
C LEU A 206 -7.87 23.91 0.86
N SER A 207 -7.39 25.15 0.71
CA SER A 207 -7.55 25.90 -0.54
C SER A 207 -6.80 25.26 -1.71
N PHE A 208 -5.57 24.78 -1.50
CA PHE A 208 -4.83 24.05 -2.53
C PHE A 208 -5.46 22.69 -2.85
N ASP A 209 -5.94 21.98 -1.84
CA ASP A 209 -6.55 20.67 -2.01
C ASP A 209 -7.87 20.78 -2.80
N LEU A 210 -8.74 21.72 -2.41
CA LEU A 210 -10.06 21.85 -3.03
C LEU A 210 -10.05 22.65 -4.34
N ARG A 211 -9.28 23.73 -4.43
CA ARG A 211 -9.34 24.67 -5.58
C ARG A 211 -8.03 24.80 -6.35
N GLY A 212 -6.93 24.20 -5.89
CA GLY A 212 -5.62 24.34 -6.52
C GLY A 212 -4.98 25.74 -6.41
N LEU A 213 -5.63 26.66 -5.69
CA LEU A 213 -5.24 28.06 -5.58
C LEU A 213 -4.95 28.44 -4.12
N PRO A 214 -4.05 29.39 -3.86
CA PRO A 214 -3.88 29.93 -2.51
C PRO A 214 -5.17 30.62 -2.01
N PRO A 215 -5.42 30.64 -0.69
CA PRO A 215 -6.58 31.36 -0.15
C PRO A 215 -6.44 32.86 -0.40
N SER A 216 -7.56 33.56 -0.59
CA SER A 216 -7.55 35.03 -0.66
C SER A 216 -7.23 35.64 0.70
N GLU A 217 -6.85 36.93 0.73
CA GLU A 217 -6.67 37.64 2.00
C GLU A 217 -7.98 37.69 2.82
N GLU A 218 -9.12 37.76 2.11
CA GLU A 218 -10.45 37.73 2.73
C GLU A 218 -10.74 36.35 3.33
N ASP A 219 -10.51 35.27 2.59
CA ASP A 219 -10.69 33.88 3.08
C ASP A 219 -9.83 33.65 4.34
N LEU A 220 -8.55 34.07 4.28
CA LEU A 220 -7.61 33.91 5.39
C LEU A 220 -8.09 34.66 6.62
N ARG A 221 -8.50 35.93 6.48
CA ARG A 221 -9.00 36.73 7.59
C ARG A 221 -10.30 36.15 8.16
N ALA A 222 -11.27 35.87 7.28
CA ALA A 222 -12.56 35.31 7.65
C ALA A 222 -12.38 34.03 8.45
N PHE A 223 -11.54 33.10 8.00
CA PHE A 223 -11.32 31.87 8.74
C PHE A 223 -10.45 32.05 9.98
N THR A 224 -9.41 32.88 9.98
CA THR A 224 -8.55 33.01 11.18
C THR A 224 -9.24 33.73 12.34
N GLU A 225 -10.17 34.63 12.04
CA GLU A 225 -10.94 35.40 13.03
C GLU A 225 -12.28 34.74 13.41
N ASP A 226 -12.66 33.64 12.75
CA ASP A 226 -13.93 32.96 12.99
C ASP A 226 -13.94 32.19 14.33
N THR A 227 -14.82 32.64 15.23
CA THR A 227 -15.02 32.13 16.59
C THR A 227 -16.25 31.23 16.73
N ARG A 228 -16.92 30.88 15.62
CA ARG A 228 -18.02 29.90 15.64
C ARG A 228 -17.56 28.56 16.19
N GLN A 229 -18.51 27.79 16.73
CA GLN A 229 -18.26 26.43 17.21
C GLN A 229 -17.77 25.51 16.10
N ASP A 230 -18.28 25.70 14.87
CA ASP A 230 -17.82 25.03 13.66
C ASP A 230 -17.50 26.05 12.57
N PRO A 231 -16.24 26.51 12.48
CA PRO A 231 -15.81 27.43 11.44
C PRO A 231 -15.51 26.72 10.10
N TRP A 232 -15.49 25.39 10.06
CA TRP A 232 -15.04 24.61 8.91
C TRP A 232 -16.14 24.41 7.88
N SER A 233 -17.33 23.94 8.29
CA SER A 233 -18.45 23.67 7.38
C SER A 233 -18.71 24.82 6.38
N PRO A 234 -18.91 26.08 6.81
CA PRO A 234 -19.16 27.18 5.88
C PRO A 234 -17.96 27.50 4.96
N LEU A 235 -16.74 27.30 5.43
CA LEU A 235 -15.54 27.48 4.61
C LEU A 235 -15.44 26.39 3.53
N VAL A 236 -15.67 25.14 3.91
CA VAL A 236 -15.66 23.98 3.00
C VAL A 236 -16.77 24.14 1.96
N ASP A 237 -17.99 24.47 2.37
CA ASP A 237 -19.12 24.72 1.46
C ASP A 237 -18.78 25.82 0.44
N GLN A 238 -18.18 26.93 0.89
CA GLN A 238 -17.75 28.01 0.01
C GLN A 238 -16.67 27.54 -0.99
N MET A 239 -15.71 26.73 -0.54
CA MET A 239 -14.65 26.23 -1.42
C MET A 239 -15.16 25.22 -2.44
N LEU A 240 -16.07 24.32 -2.05
CA LEU A 240 -16.71 23.34 -2.94
C LEU A 240 -17.64 24.02 -3.97
N ALA A 241 -18.28 25.13 -3.60
CA ALA A 241 -19.11 25.92 -4.51
C ALA A 241 -18.30 26.78 -5.51
N SER A 242 -16.98 26.86 -5.37
CA SER A 242 -16.11 27.62 -6.27
C SER A 242 -15.96 26.89 -7.61
N PRO A 243 -16.01 27.59 -8.78
CA PRO A 243 -15.78 26.94 -10.07
C PRO A 243 -14.38 26.29 -10.18
N HIS A 244 -13.42 26.81 -9.41
CA HIS A 244 -12.06 26.26 -9.32
C HIS A 244 -12.01 24.86 -8.69
N PHE A 245 -13.07 24.44 -7.99
CA PHE A 245 -13.17 23.06 -7.47
C PHE A 245 -13.18 22.04 -8.61
N GLY A 246 -14.10 22.21 -9.58
CA GLY A 246 -14.17 21.36 -10.76
C GLY A 246 -12.92 21.44 -11.63
N GLU A 247 -12.29 22.61 -11.75
CA GLU A 247 -11.01 22.74 -12.47
C GLU A 247 -9.89 21.93 -11.80
N ARG A 248 -9.80 22.00 -10.46
CA ARG A 248 -8.80 21.28 -9.68
C ARG A 248 -9.01 19.77 -9.73
N TRP A 249 -10.23 19.32 -9.43
CA TRP A 249 -10.55 17.89 -9.38
C TRP A 249 -10.69 17.26 -10.76
N GLY A 250 -11.12 18.05 -11.75
CA GLY A 250 -11.20 17.62 -13.14
C GLY A 250 -9.82 17.26 -13.69
N GLY A 251 -8.77 18.00 -13.33
CA GLY A 251 -7.39 17.66 -13.70
C GLY A 251 -7.00 16.24 -13.27
N HIS A 252 -7.30 15.85 -12.04
CA HIS A 252 -7.02 14.49 -11.55
C HIS A 252 -7.73 13.40 -12.35
N TRP A 253 -8.99 13.65 -12.74
CA TRP A 253 -9.74 12.73 -13.57
C TRP A 253 -9.17 12.66 -14.99
N LEU A 254 -8.89 13.82 -15.59
CA LEU A 254 -8.39 13.93 -16.96
C LEU A 254 -7.01 13.29 -17.12
N ASP A 255 -6.15 13.40 -16.11
CA ASP A 255 -4.86 12.70 -16.07
C ASP A 255 -5.07 11.17 -16.11
N LEU A 256 -5.99 10.64 -15.30
CA LEU A 256 -6.32 9.21 -15.28
C LEU A 256 -6.96 8.74 -16.58
N ALA A 257 -7.78 9.58 -17.21
CA ALA A 257 -8.42 9.30 -18.48
C ALA A 257 -7.43 9.39 -19.67
N GLY A 258 -6.20 9.85 -19.46
CA GLY A 258 -5.22 10.06 -20.53
C GLY A 258 -5.66 11.18 -21.48
N PHE A 259 -6.30 12.22 -20.95
CA PHE A 259 -6.76 13.36 -21.73
C PHE A 259 -5.59 14.09 -22.39
N ALA A 260 -5.73 14.37 -23.68
CA ALA A 260 -4.81 15.19 -24.45
C ALA A 260 -5.58 15.98 -25.51
N GLU A 261 -5.14 17.21 -25.76
CA GLU A 261 -5.68 18.08 -26.82
C GLU A 261 -5.04 17.79 -28.19
N SER A 262 -4.11 16.85 -28.26
CA SER A 262 -3.47 16.37 -29.48
C SER A 262 -3.22 14.85 -29.40
N ASP A 263 -2.82 14.24 -30.52
CA ASP A 263 -2.52 12.79 -30.54
C ASP A 263 -1.18 12.44 -29.88
N GLY A 264 -0.26 13.40 -29.74
CA GLY A 264 1.08 13.16 -29.23
C GLY A 264 1.89 12.23 -30.16
N GLY A 265 3.16 12.00 -29.81
CA GLY A 265 3.99 10.92 -30.37
C GLY A 265 4.45 11.04 -31.83
N SER A 266 3.90 11.95 -32.64
CA SER A 266 4.34 12.20 -34.03
C SER A 266 4.93 13.59 -34.20
N LEU A 267 5.81 13.78 -35.20
CA LEU A 267 6.39 15.10 -35.52
C LEU A 267 5.35 16.16 -35.91
N ASN A 268 4.16 15.74 -36.30
CA ASN A 268 3.07 16.63 -36.71
C ASN A 268 2.08 16.93 -35.59
N ASP A 269 2.12 16.17 -34.48
CA ASP A 269 1.26 16.29 -33.28
C ASP A 269 -0.12 16.92 -33.55
N PRO A 270 -0.99 16.23 -34.33
CA PRO A 270 -2.24 16.83 -34.79
C PRO A 270 -3.16 17.15 -33.60
N GLU A 271 -3.72 18.35 -33.60
CA GLU A 271 -4.70 18.80 -32.61
C GLU A 271 -6.01 18.01 -32.75
N ARG A 272 -6.67 17.75 -31.61
CA ARG A 272 -8.01 17.17 -31.50
C ARG A 272 -9.02 18.30 -31.33
N PRO A 273 -9.73 18.72 -32.40
CA PRO A 273 -10.47 20.00 -32.41
C PRO A 273 -11.56 20.13 -31.35
N TYR A 274 -12.06 19.01 -30.85
CA TYR A 274 -13.18 18.94 -29.91
C TYR A 274 -12.82 18.31 -28.55
N ALA A 275 -11.55 17.98 -28.30
CA ALA A 275 -11.13 17.37 -27.04
C ALA A 275 -11.51 18.25 -25.83
N TRP A 276 -11.38 19.57 -25.96
CA TRP A 276 -11.74 20.53 -24.92
C TRP A 276 -13.19 20.39 -24.42
N ARG A 277 -14.13 19.90 -25.25
CA ARG A 277 -15.52 19.68 -24.82
C ARG A 277 -15.63 18.61 -23.74
N TYR A 278 -14.78 17.57 -23.83
CA TYR A 278 -14.70 16.53 -22.80
C TYR A 278 -14.10 17.08 -21.51
N ARG A 279 -13.03 17.88 -21.61
CA ARG A 279 -12.44 18.58 -20.45
C ARG A 279 -13.50 19.43 -19.74
N ASP A 280 -14.20 20.28 -20.49
CA ASP A 280 -15.20 21.19 -19.93
C ASP A 280 -16.37 20.41 -19.33
N TYR A 281 -16.85 19.35 -19.98
CA TYR A 281 -17.86 18.45 -19.42
C TYR A 281 -17.43 17.84 -18.07
N VAL A 282 -16.18 17.38 -17.94
CA VAL A 282 -15.68 16.83 -16.66
C VAL A 282 -15.67 17.90 -15.57
N VAL A 283 -15.16 19.09 -15.88
CA VAL A 283 -15.10 20.23 -14.94
C VAL A 283 -16.52 20.65 -14.51
N GLU A 284 -17.43 20.78 -15.46
CA GLU A 284 -18.82 21.15 -15.22
C GLU A 284 -19.57 20.08 -14.41
N SER A 285 -19.35 18.80 -14.70
CA SER A 285 -19.98 17.69 -13.97
C SER A 285 -19.59 17.69 -12.49
N LEU A 286 -18.32 17.94 -12.19
CA LEU A 286 -17.83 18.03 -10.81
C LEU A 286 -18.42 19.25 -10.08
N ASN A 287 -18.42 20.42 -10.74
CA ASN A 287 -19.00 21.64 -10.17
C ASN A 287 -20.52 21.54 -9.97
N ALA A 288 -21.22 20.82 -10.84
CA ALA A 288 -22.65 20.56 -10.72
C ALA A 288 -22.99 19.47 -9.70
N ASN A 289 -21.97 18.83 -9.08
CA ASN A 289 -22.13 17.68 -8.20
C ASN A 289 -22.95 16.56 -8.87
N LEU A 290 -22.60 16.22 -10.11
CA LEU A 290 -23.25 15.15 -10.86
C LEU A 290 -23.09 13.83 -10.08
N PRO A 291 -24.19 13.05 -9.87
CA PRO A 291 -24.09 11.76 -9.20
C PRO A 291 -23.04 10.86 -9.85
N ILE A 292 -22.18 10.24 -9.04
CA ILE A 292 -21.01 9.49 -9.53
C ILE A 292 -21.40 8.29 -10.41
N ASP A 293 -22.53 7.64 -10.11
CA ASP A 293 -23.10 6.57 -10.91
C ASP A 293 -23.49 7.05 -12.31
N ARG A 294 -24.10 8.24 -12.38
CA ARG A 294 -24.44 8.89 -13.63
C ARG A 294 -23.19 9.32 -14.39
N PHE A 295 -22.23 9.95 -13.72
CA PHE A 295 -20.95 10.34 -14.31
C PHE A 295 -20.26 9.13 -14.94
N PHE A 296 -20.11 8.01 -14.22
CA PHE A 296 -19.52 6.79 -14.77
C PHE A 296 -20.29 6.20 -15.94
N GLN A 297 -21.63 6.24 -15.89
CA GLN A 297 -22.44 5.78 -17.01
C GLN A 297 -22.17 6.60 -18.28
N GLU A 298 -22.10 7.93 -18.15
CA GLU A 298 -21.81 8.84 -19.27
C GLU A 298 -20.39 8.66 -19.83
N GLN A 299 -19.43 8.29 -18.99
CA GLN A 299 -18.05 7.99 -19.42
C GLN A 299 -17.94 6.68 -20.22
N LEU A 300 -18.72 5.66 -19.85
CA LEU A 300 -18.63 4.32 -20.43
C LEU A 300 -19.53 4.11 -21.65
N ALA A 301 -20.69 4.78 -21.69
CA ALA A 301 -21.75 4.52 -22.66
C ALA A 301 -22.47 5.80 -23.12
N GLY A 302 -21.78 6.95 -23.11
CA GLY A 302 -22.38 8.23 -23.47
C GLY A 302 -22.99 8.26 -24.89
N ASP A 303 -22.41 7.51 -25.82
CA ASP A 303 -22.89 7.31 -27.20
C ASP A 303 -24.23 6.56 -27.25
N GLU A 304 -24.42 5.56 -26.41
CA GLU A 304 -25.67 4.78 -26.29
C GLU A 304 -26.80 5.56 -25.59
N MET A 305 -26.49 6.68 -24.95
CA MET A 305 -27.43 7.44 -24.13
C MET A 305 -28.14 8.56 -24.90
N ILE A 306 -27.69 8.85 -26.13
CA ILE A 306 -28.29 9.88 -26.97
C ILE A 306 -29.40 9.27 -27.84
N GLN A 307 -30.65 9.66 -27.60
CA GLN A 307 -31.72 9.49 -28.58
C GLN A 307 -31.79 10.74 -29.49
N GLY A 308 -31.01 10.75 -30.57
CA GLY A 308 -30.95 11.88 -31.50
C GLY A 308 -29.75 11.82 -32.45
N SER A 309 -29.67 12.77 -33.39
CA SER A 309 -28.50 12.95 -34.24
C SER A 309 -27.41 13.72 -33.49
N VAL A 310 -26.18 13.22 -33.53
CA VAL A 310 -24.99 13.95 -33.04
C VAL A 310 -24.86 15.27 -33.82
N ASP A 311 -24.68 16.38 -33.12
CA ASP A 311 -24.39 17.69 -33.74
C ASP A 311 -23.01 17.60 -34.42
N PRO A 312 -22.90 17.82 -35.74
CA PRO A 312 -21.69 17.56 -36.53
C PRO A 312 -20.44 18.36 -36.14
#